data_AF-A0A3M0Y9Y4-F1
#
_entry.id   AF-A0A3M0Y9Y4-F1
#
_cell.length_a   1.000
_cell.length_b   1.000
_cell.length_c   1.000
_cell.angle_alpha   90.00
_cell.angle_beta   90.00
_cell.angle_gamma   90.00
#
_symmetry.space_group_name_H-M   'P 1'
#
loop_
_entity.id
_entity.type
_entity.pdbx_description
1 polymer ?
#
loop_
_entity_poly.entity_id
_entity_poly.type
_entity_poly.pdbx_seq_one_letter_code
_entity_poly.pdbx_strand_id
1 'polypeptide(L)'
;MSQPRNASIHRAARLHRIEPFYVMALLSRARALEAQGQDIVHMEIGEPDFPTPEPVIKAGQEALVRHHTHYTPALGLAELREAIAASYQSRYGVAVPGERIVVTPGASGALLLALGALLDPGERMLMADPGYPCNRHLVHVLEGDPIGIPVDAESAYQLDFDRVERAWRENTRGVLIASPSNPTGTLIPKEALAAIAAFVEAHGGALISDEIYHGLTYGAKAETALAFTDEAFVVNSFSKYFGMTGWRLGWLVAPEAYIPDIEKLSQNLFIAPSTPAQHAALAAFTDETQAILEERRQIFQARRDFLVGALRSLGIRIPVVPQGAFYLYADVSPFTRDSYRFAMDLLEKAGVAVTPGRDFGFHLAHRHVRFAYTTSLERLEEGVERLRAFLA
;
A
#
# COMPACT_ATOMS: atom_id res chain seq x y z
N MET A 1 -7.56 2.39 -25.96
CA MET A 1 -6.22 1.75 -25.99
C MET A 1 -5.92 1.37 -27.44
N SER A 2 -4.85 1.88 -28.05
CA SER A 2 -4.51 1.46 -29.42
C SER A 2 -4.10 -0.02 -29.39
N GLN A 3 -4.46 -0.77 -30.43
CA GLN A 3 -3.93 -2.13 -30.60
C GLN A 3 -2.40 -2.09 -30.51
N PRO A 4 -1.76 -3.02 -29.79
CA PRO A 4 -0.31 -3.06 -29.74
C PRO A 4 0.21 -3.23 -31.16
N ARG A 5 1.07 -2.30 -31.63
CA ARG A 5 1.81 -2.47 -32.88
C ARG A 5 2.44 -3.87 -32.87
N ASN A 6 2.27 -4.64 -33.95
CA ASN A 6 2.93 -5.93 -34.12
C ASN A 6 4.43 -5.73 -33.89
N ALA A 7 4.90 -6.12 -32.71
CA ALA A 7 6.32 -6.07 -32.41
C ALA A 7 6.96 -7.25 -33.13
N SER A 8 8.04 -6.99 -33.88
CA SER A 8 8.88 -8.04 -34.48
C SER A 8 9.63 -8.88 -33.43
N ILE A 9 9.62 -8.43 -32.17
CA ILE A 9 10.28 -9.07 -31.03
C ILE A 9 9.24 -9.77 -30.16
N HIS A 10 9.52 -11.03 -29.78
CA HIS A 10 8.69 -11.83 -28.89
C HIS A 10 8.48 -11.14 -27.54
N ARG A 11 7.23 -11.12 -27.05
CA ARG A 11 6.88 -10.64 -25.72
C ARG A 11 6.59 -11.83 -24.81
N ALA A 12 7.13 -11.78 -23.59
CA ALA A 12 6.88 -12.81 -22.60
C ALA A 12 5.36 -12.93 -22.31
N ALA A 13 4.85 -14.17 -22.30
CA ALA A 13 3.43 -14.45 -22.12
C ALA A 13 2.84 -13.89 -20.81
N ARG A 14 3.65 -13.81 -19.75
CA ARG A 14 3.26 -13.28 -18.43
C ARG A 14 2.70 -11.85 -18.48
N LEU A 15 3.13 -11.04 -19.46
CA LEU A 15 2.63 -9.66 -19.64
C LEU A 15 1.13 -9.61 -19.95
N HIS A 16 0.52 -10.67 -20.49
CA HIS A 16 -0.93 -10.71 -20.74
C HIS A 16 -1.77 -10.79 -19.45
N ARG A 17 -1.15 -11.17 -18.32
CA ARG A 17 -1.80 -11.24 -16.99
C ARG A 17 -1.54 -9.98 -16.14
N ILE A 18 -0.80 -9.01 -16.65
CA ILE A 18 -0.44 -7.78 -15.94
C ILE A 18 -1.18 -6.62 -16.58
N GLU A 19 -2.06 -6.00 -15.81
CA GLU A 19 -2.84 -4.85 -16.25
C GLU A 19 -2.09 -3.55 -15.92
N PRO A 20 -2.21 -2.51 -16.75
CA PRO A 20 -1.76 -1.19 -16.37
C PRO A 20 -2.66 -0.64 -15.25
N PHE A 21 -2.09 0.25 -14.44
CA PHE A 21 -2.89 1.09 -13.55
C PHE A 21 -3.80 2.00 -14.39
N TYR A 22 -5.11 1.80 -14.31
CA TYR A 22 -6.10 2.62 -15.01
C TYR A 22 -6.09 4.06 -14.50
N VAL A 23 -5.79 4.29 -13.21
CA VAL A 23 -5.57 5.63 -12.66
C VAL A 23 -4.48 6.42 -13.39
N MET A 24 -3.47 5.76 -13.98
CA MET A 24 -2.42 6.47 -14.71
C MET A 24 -2.94 7.11 -16.01
N ALA A 25 -3.97 6.53 -16.62
CA ALA A 25 -4.64 7.15 -17.75
C ALA A 25 -5.40 8.41 -17.31
N LEU A 26 -6.09 8.37 -16.15
CA LEU A 26 -6.76 9.53 -15.58
C LEU A 26 -5.75 10.62 -15.19
N LEU A 27 -4.64 10.27 -14.56
CA LEU A 27 -3.58 11.21 -14.21
C LEU A 27 -2.97 11.86 -15.46
N SER A 28 -2.68 11.07 -16.50
CA SER A 28 -2.18 11.62 -17.76
C SER A 28 -3.19 12.57 -18.40
N ARG A 29 -4.50 12.28 -18.26
CA ARG A 29 -5.55 13.15 -18.76
C ARG A 29 -5.68 14.43 -17.94
N ALA A 30 -5.64 14.33 -16.61
CA ALA A 30 -5.65 15.46 -15.69
C ALA A 30 -4.54 16.45 -16.03
N ARG A 31 -3.29 15.97 -16.18
CA ARG A 31 -2.15 16.80 -16.60
C ARG A 31 -2.35 17.47 -17.96
N ALA A 32 -3.02 16.80 -18.90
CA ALA A 32 -3.32 17.40 -20.20
C ALA A 32 -4.37 18.52 -20.09
N LEU A 33 -5.33 18.41 -19.16
CA LEU A 33 -6.31 19.47 -18.86
C LEU A 33 -5.65 20.64 -18.13
N GLU A 34 -4.75 20.36 -17.17
CA GLU A 34 -3.96 21.38 -16.47
C GLU A 34 -3.07 22.18 -17.45
N ALA A 35 -2.43 21.50 -18.41
CA ALA A 35 -1.66 22.16 -19.46
C ALA A 35 -2.52 23.04 -20.39
N GLN A 36 -3.85 22.86 -20.38
CA GLN A 36 -4.82 23.70 -21.08
C GLN A 36 -5.38 24.81 -20.18
N GLY A 37 -4.87 24.97 -18.95
CA GLY A 37 -5.28 25.99 -18.00
C GLY A 37 -6.48 25.60 -17.12
N GLN A 38 -6.90 24.33 -17.14
CA GLN A 38 -7.96 23.87 -16.23
C GLN A 38 -7.39 23.56 -14.84
N ASP A 39 -8.10 23.99 -13.79
CA ASP A 39 -7.75 23.63 -12.42
C ASP A 39 -8.34 22.25 -12.05
N ILE A 40 -7.49 21.30 -11.65
CA ILE A 40 -7.90 19.93 -11.30
C ILE A 40 -7.70 19.67 -9.81
N VAL A 41 -8.75 19.20 -9.15
CA VAL A 41 -8.68 18.69 -7.77
C VAL A 41 -8.25 17.23 -7.80
N HIS A 42 -7.05 16.96 -7.30
CA HIS A 42 -6.46 15.62 -7.25
C HIS A 42 -6.87 14.87 -5.99
N MET A 43 -7.64 13.79 -6.15
CA MET A 43 -8.06 12.85 -5.11
C MET A 43 -7.85 11.39 -5.55
N GLU A 44 -6.97 11.16 -6.53
CA GLU A 44 -6.70 9.86 -7.15
C GLU A 44 -5.34 9.29 -6.79
N ILE A 45 -4.38 10.11 -6.33
CA ILE A 45 -3.02 9.65 -6.00
C ILE A 45 -2.88 9.39 -4.50
N GLY A 46 -2.18 8.30 -4.16
CA GLY A 46 -1.89 7.92 -2.78
C GLY A 46 -0.55 8.45 -2.25
N GLU A 47 -0.23 9.71 -2.53
CA GLU A 47 1.01 10.37 -2.13
C GLU A 47 0.67 11.59 -1.27
N PRO A 48 1.13 11.62 -0.01
CA PRO A 48 1.00 12.79 0.87
C PRO A 48 1.49 14.09 0.22
N ASP A 49 0.77 15.18 0.42
CA ASP A 49 1.16 16.54 0.05
C ASP A 49 2.29 17.12 0.91
N PHE A 50 2.54 16.52 2.08
CA PHE A 50 3.64 16.94 2.95
C PHE A 50 5.01 16.61 2.35
N PRO A 51 5.99 17.53 2.45
CA PRO A 51 7.37 17.19 2.13
C PRO A 51 7.92 16.16 3.14
N THR A 52 8.98 15.45 2.76
CA THR A 52 9.76 14.65 3.70
C THR A 52 10.15 15.49 4.93
N PRO A 53 10.06 14.97 6.17
CA PRO A 53 10.44 15.72 7.37
C PRO A 53 11.85 16.32 7.27
N GLU A 54 11.99 17.56 7.73
CA GLU A 54 13.25 18.30 7.63
C GLU A 54 14.46 17.59 8.26
N PRO A 55 14.36 16.91 9.42
CA PRO A 55 15.49 16.16 9.98
C PRO A 55 15.97 15.03 9.06
N VAL A 56 15.06 14.39 8.32
CA VAL A 56 15.38 13.35 7.34
C VAL A 56 16.08 13.94 6.11
N ILE A 57 15.62 15.10 5.63
CA ILE A 57 16.28 15.83 4.54
C ILE A 57 17.73 16.18 4.92
N LYS A 58 17.92 16.76 6.11
CA LYS A 58 19.26 17.13 6.63
C LYS A 58 20.16 15.90 6.76
N ALA A 59 19.65 14.78 7.28
CA ALA A 59 20.42 13.55 7.39
C ALA A 59 20.82 12.98 6.02
N GLY A 60 19.94 13.07 5.01
CA GLY A 60 20.26 12.71 3.63
C GLY A 60 21.33 13.61 3.00
N GLN A 61 21.25 14.93 3.23
CA GLN A 61 22.27 15.88 2.79
C GLN A 61 23.63 15.58 3.44
N GLU A 62 23.64 15.36 4.75
CA GLU A 62 24.86 15.04 5.50
C GLU A 62 25.50 13.74 5.01
N ALA A 63 24.69 12.72 4.70
CA ALA A 63 25.19 11.47 4.13
C ALA A 63 25.95 11.70 2.81
N LEU A 64 25.46 12.59 1.95
CA LEU A 64 26.11 12.94 0.70
C LEU A 64 27.40 13.73 0.93
N VAL A 65 27.40 14.69 1.87
CA VAL A 65 28.60 15.45 2.26
C VAL A 65 29.68 14.52 2.81
N ARG A 66 29.29 13.50 3.59
CA ARG A 66 30.20 12.49 4.15
C ARG A 66 30.59 11.37 3.16
N HIS A 67 30.20 11.48 1.89
CA HIS A 67 30.49 10.48 0.86
C HIS A 67 29.95 9.07 1.18
N HIS A 68 28.81 8.97 1.88
CA HIS A 68 28.10 7.71 2.07
C HIS A 68 27.38 7.30 0.76
N THR A 69 28.17 6.96 -0.25
CA THR A 69 27.71 6.70 -1.64
C THR A 69 28.19 5.34 -2.17
N HIS A 70 28.93 4.58 -1.36
CA HIS A 70 29.36 3.22 -1.69
C HIS A 70 28.28 2.18 -1.34
N TYR A 71 28.46 0.96 -1.84
CA TYR A 71 27.56 -0.15 -1.50
C TYR A 71 27.53 -0.42 0.00
N THR A 72 26.35 -0.79 0.48
CA THR A 72 26.12 -1.32 1.83
C THR A 72 25.94 -2.83 1.75
N PRO A 73 25.87 -3.56 2.88
CA PRO A 73 25.44 -4.96 2.86
C PRO A 73 24.10 -5.12 2.15
N ALA A 74 23.86 -6.27 1.51
CA ALA A 74 22.67 -6.50 0.70
C ALA A 74 21.34 -6.43 1.50
N LEU A 75 21.41 -6.68 2.81
CA LEU A 75 20.28 -6.56 3.74
C LEU A 75 20.13 -5.16 4.35
N GLY A 76 21.04 -4.24 4.03
CA GLY A 76 21.08 -2.87 4.54
C GLY A 76 22.04 -2.64 5.70
N LEU A 77 22.12 -1.37 6.13
CA LEU A 77 22.93 -0.92 7.25
C LEU A 77 22.48 -1.56 8.56
N ALA A 78 23.44 -2.05 9.36
CA ALA A 78 23.17 -2.66 10.66
C ALA A 78 22.43 -1.67 11.57
N GLU A 79 22.86 -0.42 11.61
CA GLU A 79 22.27 0.62 12.45
C GLU A 79 20.80 0.90 12.08
N LEU A 80 20.47 0.84 10.80
CA LEU A 80 19.09 1.03 10.35
C LEU A 80 18.22 -0.17 10.69
N ARG A 81 18.76 -1.39 10.57
CA ARG A 81 18.07 -2.63 10.95
C ARG A 81 17.77 -2.63 12.45
N GLU A 82 18.74 -2.25 13.29
CA GLU A 82 18.54 -2.09 14.74
C GLU A 82 17.52 -0.99 15.08
N ALA A 83 17.54 0.15 14.37
CA ALA A 83 16.55 1.21 14.59
C ALA A 83 15.13 0.74 14.24
N ILE A 84 14.97 -0.03 13.16
CA ILE A 84 13.69 -0.64 12.79
C ILE A 84 13.27 -1.66 13.87
N ALA A 85 14.17 -2.53 14.34
CA ALA A 85 13.89 -3.50 15.42
C ALA A 85 13.40 -2.81 16.70
N ALA A 86 14.10 -1.76 17.14
CA ALA A 86 13.71 -0.96 18.29
C ALA A 86 12.32 -0.32 18.11
N SER A 87 11.95 0.03 16.88
CA SER A 87 10.62 0.56 16.57
C SER A 87 9.50 -0.48 16.74
N TYR A 88 9.77 -1.76 16.49
CA TYR A 88 8.79 -2.82 16.76
C TYR A 88 8.55 -2.99 18.27
N GLN A 89 9.63 -2.94 19.06
CA GLN A 89 9.53 -3.02 20.52
C GLN A 89 8.75 -1.82 21.08
N SER A 90 9.02 -0.60 20.62
CA SER A 90 8.36 0.60 21.14
C SER A 90 6.89 0.72 20.71
N ARG A 91 6.56 0.37 19.46
CA ARG A 91 5.19 0.51 18.91
C ARG A 91 4.27 -0.65 19.25
N TYR A 92 4.79 -1.87 19.21
CA TYR A 92 3.99 -3.09 19.34
C TYR A 92 4.31 -3.89 20.60
N GLY A 93 5.43 -3.62 21.27
CA GLY A 93 5.91 -4.46 22.37
C GLY A 93 6.49 -5.80 21.89
N VAL A 94 6.86 -5.89 20.61
CA VAL A 94 7.38 -7.12 19.98
C VAL A 94 8.88 -6.98 19.79
N ALA A 95 9.64 -7.95 20.30
CA ALA A 95 11.08 -8.02 20.11
C ALA A 95 11.39 -8.71 18.77
N VAL A 96 12.08 -7.99 17.88
CA VAL A 96 12.49 -8.51 16.57
C VAL A 96 14.02 -8.39 16.49
N PRO A 97 14.77 -9.49 16.30
CA PRO A 97 16.20 -9.43 16.03
C PRO A 97 16.51 -8.61 14.77
N GLY A 98 17.54 -7.76 14.81
CA GLY A 98 17.96 -6.96 13.65
C GLY A 98 18.37 -7.82 12.46
N GLU A 99 18.84 -9.04 12.72
CA GLU A 99 19.18 -10.06 11.73
C GLU A 99 17.99 -10.43 10.83
N ARG A 100 16.76 -10.35 11.36
CA ARG A 100 15.53 -10.66 10.63
C ARG A 100 15.01 -9.49 9.78
N ILE A 101 15.60 -8.31 9.91
CA ILE A 101 15.20 -7.11 9.18
C ILE A 101 16.04 -6.98 7.92
N VAL A 102 15.36 -6.83 6.79
CA VAL A 102 15.95 -6.65 5.47
C VAL A 102 15.48 -5.32 4.90
N VAL A 103 16.41 -4.39 4.69
CA VAL A 103 16.12 -3.10 4.07
C VAL A 103 15.99 -3.29 2.56
N THR A 104 14.95 -2.71 1.97
CA THR A 104 14.59 -2.96 0.57
C THR A 104 14.34 -1.66 -0.22
N PRO A 105 14.38 -1.71 -1.57
CA PRO A 105 13.91 -0.64 -2.45
C PRO A 105 12.39 -0.35 -2.36
N GLY A 106 11.95 0.12 -1.19
CA GLY A 106 10.55 0.25 -0.82
C GLY A 106 9.87 -1.09 -0.53
N ALA A 107 8.59 -1.01 -0.13
CA ALA A 107 7.74 -2.19 0.09
C ALA A 107 7.60 -3.09 -1.15
N SER A 108 7.71 -2.53 -2.37
CA SER A 108 7.68 -3.32 -3.60
C SER A 108 8.87 -4.30 -3.69
N GLY A 109 10.05 -3.88 -3.24
CA GLY A 109 11.21 -4.77 -3.13
C GLY A 109 11.00 -5.85 -2.08
N ALA A 110 10.42 -5.49 -0.92
CA ALA A 110 10.09 -6.44 0.14
C ALA A 110 9.08 -7.51 -0.31
N LEU A 111 8.00 -7.10 -1.00
CA LEU A 111 7.04 -8.03 -1.57
C LEU A 111 7.65 -8.93 -2.64
N LEU A 112 8.53 -8.39 -3.49
CA LEU A 112 9.23 -9.20 -4.51
C LEU A 112 10.13 -10.26 -3.87
N LEU A 113 10.88 -9.90 -2.82
CA LEU A 113 11.73 -10.84 -2.09
C LEU A 113 10.90 -11.91 -1.38
N ALA A 114 9.85 -11.51 -0.64
CA ALA A 114 8.98 -12.44 0.07
C ALA A 114 8.31 -13.41 -0.91
N LEU A 115 7.67 -12.91 -1.96
CA LEU A 115 7.01 -13.75 -2.95
C LEU A 115 8.01 -14.61 -3.73
N GLY A 116 9.19 -14.09 -4.08
CA GLY A 116 10.22 -14.83 -4.80
C GLY A 116 10.89 -15.94 -3.97
N ALA A 117 10.84 -15.85 -2.64
CA ALA A 117 11.28 -16.91 -1.74
C ALA A 117 10.18 -17.95 -1.47
N LEU A 118 8.91 -17.62 -1.74
CA LEU A 118 7.76 -18.44 -1.34
C LEU A 118 7.11 -19.17 -2.49
N LEU A 119 6.97 -18.55 -3.67
CA LEU A 119 6.12 -19.05 -4.75
C LEU A 119 6.89 -19.81 -5.82
N ASP A 120 6.37 -20.99 -6.15
CA ASP A 120 6.63 -21.69 -7.40
C ASP A 120 5.56 -21.37 -8.48
N PRO A 121 5.86 -21.62 -9.77
CA PRO A 121 4.89 -21.43 -10.85
C PRO A 121 3.59 -22.21 -10.63
N GLY A 122 2.46 -21.49 -10.73
CA GLY A 122 1.11 -22.06 -10.55
C GLY A 122 0.65 -22.21 -9.11
N GLU A 123 1.49 -21.92 -8.11
CA GLU A 123 1.07 -21.90 -6.71
C GLU A 123 0.18 -20.71 -6.40
N ARG A 124 -0.75 -20.91 -5.46
CA ARG A 124 -1.81 -19.93 -5.16
C ARG A 124 -1.42 -19.02 -4.01
N MET A 125 -1.63 -17.72 -4.18
CA MET A 125 -1.53 -16.72 -3.11
C MET A 125 -2.90 -16.09 -2.87
N LEU A 126 -3.47 -16.29 -1.68
CA LEU A 126 -4.77 -15.72 -1.33
C LEU A 126 -4.64 -14.24 -0.97
N MET A 127 -5.59 -13.41 -1.39
CA MET A 127 -5.64 -11.98 -1.03
C MET A 127 -7.07 -11.43 -1.13
N ALA A 128 -7.32 -10.29 -0.51
CA ALA A 128 -8.62 -9.61 -0.59
C ALA A 128 -8.91 -9.05 -2.00
N ASP A 129 -10.19 -9.07 -2.41
CA ASP A 129 -10.74 -8.32 -3.54
C ASP A 129 -11.93 -7.47 -3.03
N PRO A 130 -11.78 -6.14 -2.93
CA PRO A 130 -10.69 -5.31 -3.46
C PRO A 130 -9.39 -5.35 -2.62
N GLY A 131 -8.25 -5.05 -3.27
CA GLY A 131 -6.93 -4.92 -2.66
C GLY A 131 -5.95 -4.08 -3.49
N TYR A 132 -4.72 -3.91 -3.01
CA TYR A 132 -3.73 -3.10 -3.73
C TYR A 132 -3.34 -3.77 -5.06
N PRO A 133 -3.40 -3.07 -6.21
CA PRO A 133 -3.35 -3.74 -7.51
C PRO A 133 -2.02 -4.44 -7.80
N CYS A 134 -0.90 -3.89 -7.31
CA CYS A 134 0.42 -4.50 -7.52
C CYS A 134 0.53 -5.91 -6.93
N ASN A 135 -0.23 -6.24 -5.88
CA ASN A 135 -0.06 -7.51 -5.17
C ASN A 135 -0.33 -8.70 -6.10
N ARG A 136 -1.48 -8.70 -6.79
CA ARG A 136 -1.81 -9.75 -7.79
C ARG A 136 -0.83 -9.77 -8.97
N HIS A 137 -0.36 -8.60 -9.39
CA HIS A 137 0.57 -8.51 -10.53
C HIS A 137 1.98 -9.00 -10.17
N LEU A 138 2.47 -8.77 -8.95
CA LEU A 138 3.73 -9.34 -8.47
C LEU A 138 3.68 -10.87 -8.42
N VAL A 139 2.55 -11.43 -7.96
CA VAL A 139 2.33 -12.89 -8.02
C VAL A 139 2.39 -13.38 -9.47
N HIS A 140 1.76 -12.69 -10.43
CA HIS A 140 1.86 -13.05 -11.85
C HIS A 140 3.27 -12.90 -12.44
N VAL A 141 4.06 -11.91 -12.01
CA VAL A 141 5.46 -11.74 -12.46
C VAL A 141 6.27 -12.98 -12.10
N LEU A 142 6.01 -13.58 -10.94
CA LEU A 142 6.61 -14.80 -10.41
C LEU A 142 5.86 -16.08 -10.82
N GLU A 143 4.96 -15.98 -11.80
CA GLU A 143 4.24 -17.13 -12.40
C GLU A 143 3.27 -17.84 -11.45
N GLY A 144 3.01 -17.28 -10.27
CA GLY A 144 1.98 -17.73 -9.35
C GLY A 144 0.55 -17.37 -9.78
N ASP A 145 -0.41 -17.83 -8.99
CA ASP A 145 -1.84 -17.61 -9.18
C ASP A 145 -2.45 -16.81 -8.01
N PRO A 146 -2.73 -15.51 -8.19
CA PRO A 146 -3.37 -14.70 -7.16
C PRO A 146 -4.86 -15.01 -7.10
N ILE A 147 -5.33 -15.38 -5.91
CA ILE A 147 -6.74 -15.69 -5.66
C ILE A 147 -7.35 -14.52 -4.90
N GLY A 148 -8.07 -13.67 -5.64
CA GLY A 148 -8.88 -12.60 -5.07
C GLY A 148 -10.11 -13.17 -4.39
N ILE A 149 -10.20 -12.99 -3.08
CA ILE A 149 -11.33 -13.40 -2.25
C ILE A 149 -12.25 -12.18 -2.07
N PRO A 150 -13.51 -12.25 -2.54
CA PRO A 150 -14.47 -11.17 -2.36
C PRO A 150 -14.61 -10.74 -0.90
N VAL A 151 -14.48 -9.46 -0.63
CA VAL A 151 -14.76 -8.80 0.65
C VAL A 151 -15.57 -7.53 0.42
N ASP A 152 -16.43 -7.19 1.37
CA ASP A 152 -17.38 -6.10 1.24
C ASP A 152 -17.60 -5.39 2.59
N ALA A 153 -18.57 -4.50 2.65
CA ALA A 153 -18.86 -3.74 3.86
C ALA A 153 -19.18 -4.61 5.09
N GLU A 154 -19.75 -5.81 4.91
CA GLU A 154 -20.09 -6.72 6.01
C GLU A 154 -18.85 -7.26 6.71
N SER A 155 -17.75 -7.47 5.97
CA SER A 155 -16.45 -7.88 6.51
C SER A 155 -15.48 -6.72 6.73
N ALA A 156 -15.98 -5.48 6.74
CA ALA A 156 -15.16 -4.27 6.75
C ALA A 156 -14.10 -4.23 5.63
N TYR A 157 -14.41 -4.84 4.48
CA TYR A 157 -13.51 -5.05 3.35
C TYR A 157 -12.19 -5.75 3.71
N GLN A 158 -12.22 -6.65 4.69
CA GLN A 158 -11.07 -7.40 5.15
C GLN A 158 -11.31 -8.91 5.08
N LEU A 159 -10.21 -9.67 5.02
CA LEU A 159 -10.25 -11.13 5.14
C LEU A 159 -10.53 -11.54 6.58
N ASP A 160 -11.25 -12.65 6.72
CA ASP A 160 -11.51 -13.35 7.96
C ASP A 160 -11.08 -14.82 7.80
N PHE A 161 -11.09 -15.55 8.92
CA PHE A 161 -10.74 -16.98 8.96
C PHE A 161 -11.61 -17.80 8.01
N ASP A 162 -12.94 -17.66 8.06
CA ASP A 162 -13.87 -18.47 7.27
C ASP A 162 -13.65 -18.31 5.76
N ARG A 163 -13.32 -17.10 5.31
CA ARG A 163 -13.00 -16.81 3.90
C ARG A 163 -11.66 -17.44 3.49
N VAL A 164 -10.65 -17.35 4.34
CA VAL A 164 -9.33 -17.96 4.08
C VAL A 164 -9.45 -19.48 4.04
N GLU A 165 -10.09 -20.10 5.03
CA GLU A 165 -10.29 -21.55 5.13
C GLU A 165 -11.03 -22.09 3.88
N ARG A 166 -12.15 -21.47 3.50
CA ARG A 166 -12.92 -21.88 2.31
C ARG A 166 -12.14 -21.77 1.01
N ALA A 167 -11.22 -20.81 0.90
CA ALA A 167 -10.42 -20.59 -0.30
C ALA A 167 -9.14 -21.44 -0.36
N TRP A 168 -8.71 -22.01 0.78
CA TRP A 168 -7.50 -22.81 0.90
C TRP A 168 -7.55 -24.09 0.07
N ARG A 169 -6.45 -24.41 -0.63
CA ARG A 169 -6.28 -25.65 -1.40
C ARG A 169 -4.87 -26.19 -1.15
N GLU A 170 -4.61 -27.42 -1.60
CA GLU A 170 -3.31 -28.07 -1.42
C GLU A 170 -2.15 -27.26 -2.00
N ASN A 171 -2.33 -26.62 -3.16
CA ASN A 171 -1.32 -25.74 -3.78
C ASN A 171 -1.42 -24.28 -3.32
N THR A 172 -2.08 -23.98 -2.20
CA THR A 172 -2.08 -22.65 -1.61
C THR A 172 -0.82 -22.43 -0.80
N ARG A 173 -0.02 -21.46 -1.23
CA ARG A 173 1.25 -21.17 -0.58
C ARG A 173 1.13 -20.19 0.58
N GLY A 174 0.12 -19.32 0.57
CA GLY A 174 -0.04 -18.37 1.66
C GLY A 174 -1.19 -17.41 1.48
N VAL A 175 -1.22 -16.45 2.40
CA VAL A 175 -2.17 -15.33 2.40
C VAL A 175 -1.38 -14.03 2.45
N LEU A 176 -1.70 -13.12 1.53
CA LEU A 176 -1.22 -11.74 1.55
C LEU A 176 -2.36 -10.84 2.04
N ILE A 177 -2.15 -10.22 3.19
CA ILE A 177 -3.06 -9.26 3.81
C ILE A 177 -2.47 -7.85 3.81
N ALA A 178 -3.33 -6.83 3.90
CA ALA A 178 -2.92 -5.45 4.09
C ALA A 178 -3.81 -4.80 5.17
N SER A 179 -3.19 -4.25 6.21
CA SER A 179 -3.90 -3.65 7.34
C SER A 179 -3.08 -2.49 7.93
N PRO A 180 -3.53 -1.23 7.85
CA PRO A 180 -4.68 -0.74 7.09
C PRO A 180 -4.58 -1.02 5.58
N SER A 181 -5.71 -1.21 4.90
CA SER A 181 -5.73 -1.56 3.47
C SER A 181 -5.80 -0.35 2.52
N ASN A 182 -5.17 -0.48 1.35
CA ASN A 182 -5.49 0.30 0.15
C ASN A 182 -6.30 -0.62 -0.78
N PRO A 183 -7.56 -0.29 -1.11
CA PRO A 183 -8.15 1.06 -1.14
C PRO A 183 -9.05 1.47 0.03
N THR A 184 -9.29 0.58 0.98
CA THR A 184 -10.47 0.69 1.87
C THR A 184 -10.20 1.53 3.12
N GLY A 185 -8.94 1.65 3.53
CA GLY A 185 -8.52 2.28 4.79
C GLY A 185 -8.97 1.52 6.04
N THR A 186 -9.45 0.29 5.91
CA THR A 186 -9.93 -0.55 7.02
C THR A 186 -8.82 -1.40 7.61
N LEU A 187 -8.95 -1.82 8.87
CA LEU A 187 -8.00 -2.71 9.55
C LEU A 187 -8.61 -4.11 9.74
N ILE A 188 -7.74 -5.11 9.75
CA ILE A 188 -8.09 -6.46 10.19
C ILE A 188 -8.20 -6.46 11.72
N PRO A 189 -9.31 -6.93 12.30
CA PRO A 189 -9.43 -7.09 13.74
C PRO A 189 -8.36 -8.04 14.30
N LYS A 190 -7.92 -7.77 15.53
CA LYS A 190 -6.87 -8.55 16.22
C LYS A 190 -7.15 -10.05 16.18
N GLU A 191 -8.36 -10.44 16.52
CA GLU A 191 -8.78 -11.84 16.64
C GLU A 191 -8.79 -12.52 15.26
N ALA A 192 -9.18 -11.80 14.21
CA ALA A 192 -9.16 -12.29 12.84
C ALA A 192 -7.72 -12.47 12.33
N LEU A 193 -6.83 -11.51 12.62
CA LEU A 193 -5.42 -11.61 12.25
C LEU A 193 -4.74 -12.80 12.95
N ALA A 194 -4.99 -12.99 14.24
CA ALA A 194 -4.48 -14.13 15.00
C ALA A 194 -4.99 -15.47 14.45
N ALA A 195 -6.28 -15.56 14.11
CA ALA A 195 -6.89 -16.77 13.55
C ALA A 195 -6.33 -17.11 12.16
N ILE A 196 -6.14 -16.11 11.30
CA ILE A 196 -5.52 -16.29 9.98
C ILE A 196 -4.07 -16.75 10.13
N ALA A 197 -3.28 -16.11 11.00
CA ALA A 197 -1.89 -16.49 11.25
C ALA A 197 -1.77 -17.96 11.69
N ALA A 198 -2.54 -18.34 12.72
CA ALA A 198 -2.54 -19.71 13.24
C ALA A 198 -2.98 -20.74 12.19
N PHE A 199 -4.00 -20.43 11.39
CA PHE A 199 -4.47 -21.33 10.33
C PHE A 199 -3.41 -21.53 9.24
N VAL A 200 -2.81 -20.44 8.76
CA VAL A 200 -1.81 -20.47 7.69
C VAL A 200 -0.57 -21.26 8.13
N GLU A 201 -0.11 -21.04 9.36
CA GLU A 201 1.01 -21.78 9.94
C GLU A 201 0.69 -23.28 10.11
N ALA A 202 -0.49 -23.63 10.60
CA ALA A 202 -0.92 -25.02 10.75
C ALA A 202 -1.00 -25.79 9.42
N HIS A 203 -1.14 -25.08 8.29
CA HIS A 203 -1.14 -25.65 6.94
C HIS A 203 0.21 -25.50 6.23
N GLY A 204 1.25 -25.11 6.96
CA GLY A 204 2.61 -24.93 6.43
C GLY A 204 2.71 -23.86 5.36
N GLY A 205 1.82 -22.86 5.38
CA GLY A 205 1.85 -21.71 4.48
C GLY A 205 2.46 -20.47 5.11
N ALA A 206 2.63 -19.43 4.29
CA ALA A 206 3.21 -18.16 4.73
C ALA A 206 2.14 -17.06 4.83
N LEU A 207 2.19 -16.29 5.91
CA LEU A 207 1.44 -15.04 6.03
C LEU A 207 2.34 -13.88 5.61
N ILE A 208 1.95 -13.15 4.57
CA ILE A 208 2.57 -11.88 4.19
C ILE A 208 1.66 -10.75 4.70
N SER A 209 2.15 -9.97 5.66
CA SER A 209 1.44 -8.84 6.25
C SER A 209 1.99 -7.53 5.71
N ASP A 210 1.24 -6.86 4.82
CA ASP A 210 1.56 -5.51 4.36
C ASP A 210 1.06 -4.47 5.38
N GLU A 211 2.01 -3.96 6.14
CA GLU A 211 1.84 -3.03 7.26
C GLU A 211 2.24 -1.60 6.87
N ILE A 212 2.33 -1.29 5.57
CA ILE A 212 2.83 -0.02 5.03
C ILE A 212 2.13 1.25 5.57
N TYR A 213 0.89 1.13 6.03
CA TYR A 213 0.13 2.24 6.61
C TYR A 213 0.16 2.29 8.15
N HIS A 214 0.98 1.45 8.81
CA HIS A 214 1.19 1.55 10.25
C HIS A 214 1.71 2.94 10.64
N GLY A 215 1.14 3.50 11.72
CA GLY A 215 1.33 4.89 12.13
C GLY A 215 0.30 5.87 11.53
N LEU A 216 -0.37 5.51 10.44
CA LEU A 216 -1.49 6.26 9.88
C LEU A 216 -2.82 5.61 10.28
N THR A 217 -3.07 5.50 11.59
CA THR A 217 -4.34 5.01 12.14
C THR A 217 -5.06 6.09 12.95
N TYR A 218 -6.37 5.96 13.04
CA TYR A 218 -7.28 6.99 13.55
C TYR A 218 -8.29 6.38 14.52
N GLY A 219 -8.06 6.58 15.82
CA GLY A 219 -8.95 6.04 16.86
C GLY A 219 -8.91 4.51 16.99
N ALA A 220 -7.94 3.85 16.36
CA ALA A 220 -7.70 2.41 16.45
C ALA A 220 -6.20 2.12 16.44
N LYS A 221 -5.80 1.04 17.12
CA LYS A 221 -4.43 0.51 17.08
C LYS A 221 -4.35 -0.55 15.98
N ALA A 222 -3.33 -0.44 15.14
CA ALA A 222 -2.95 -1.49 14.21
C ALA A 222 -2.11 -2.56 14.92
N GLU A 223 -2.42 -3.82 14.68
CA GLU A 223 -1.66 -4.97 15.17
C GLU A 223 -0.66 -5.42 14.10
N THR A 224 0.57 -5.70 14.51
CA THR A 224 1.54 -6.36 13.63
C THR A 224 1.33 -7.87 13.65
N ALA A 225 1.52 -8.55 12.51
CA ALA A 225 1.41 -10.01 12.44
C ALA A 225 2.41 -10.71 13.38
N LEU A 226 3.56 -10.06 13.67
CA LEU A 226 4.59 -10.56 14.59
C LEU A 226 4.12 -10.62 16.05
N ALA A 227 2.97 -10.04 16.39
CA ALA A 227 2.36 -10.22 17.71
C ALA A 227 1.73 -11.61 17.88
N PHE A 228 1.54 -12.38 16.79
CA PHE A 228 0.85 -13.66 16.79
C PHE A 228 1.71 -14.83 16.31
N THR A 229 2.74 -14.57 15.51
CA THR A 229 3.66 -15.60 15.01
C THR A 229 5.00 -14.97 14.61
N ASP A 230 6.09 -15.70 14.84
CA ASP A 230 7.41 -15.35 14.33
C ASP A 230 7.61 -15.77 12.86
N GLU A 231 6.69 -16.54 12.29
CA GLU A 231 6.79 -17.10 10.94
C GLU A 231 6.13 -16.22 9.86
N ALA A 232 5.66 -15.03 10.22
CA ALA A 232 5.11 -14.07 9.26
C ALA A 232 6.21 -13.27 8.53
N PHE A 233 5.95 -12.98 7.25
CA PHE A 233 6.69 -11.98 6.47
C PHE A 233 5.99 -10.64 6.61
N VAL A 234 6.61 -9.67 7.31
CA VAL A 234 6.04 -8.32 7.46
C VAL A 234 6.68 -7.35 6.50
N VAL A 235 5.87 -6.73 5.66
CA VAL A 235 6.29 -5.69 4.73
C VAL A 235 5.91 -4.32 5.26
N ASN A 236 6.84 -3.38 5.22
CA ASN A 236 6.55 -1.98 5.57
C ASN A 236 7.48 -1.02 4.78
N SER A 237 7.30 0.29 4.97
CA SER A 237 7.96 1.30 4.14
C SER A 237 8.14 2.64 4.83
N PHE A 238 9.19 3.36 4.43
CA PHE A 238 9.33 4.78 4.75
C PHE A 238 8.42 5.68 3.89
N SER A 239 7.73 5.10 2.90
CA SER A 239 6.98 5.88 1.91
C SER A 239 5.78 6.65 2.47
N LYS A 240 4.99 6.06 3.37
CA LYS A 240 3.65 6.58 3.70
C LYS A 240 3.64 7.36 5.00
N TYR A 241 3.82 6.67 6.13
CA TYR A 241 3.86 7.32 7.44
C TYR A 241 5.02 8.31 7.55
N PHE A 242 6.21 7.98 7.05
CA PHE A 242 7.40 8.82 7.16
C PHE A 242 7.55 9.87 6.04
N GLY A 243 6.66 9.90 5.04
CA GLY A 243 6.71 10.90 3.96
C GLY A 243 7.92 10.78 3.02
N MET A 244 8.39 9.55 2.74
CA MET A 244 9.60 9.28 1.95
C MET A 244 9.33 8.48 0.67
N THR A 245 8.24 8.77 -0.07
CA THR A 245 7.84 8.03 -1.29
C THR A 245 8.97 7.93 -2.33
N GLY A 246 9.59 9.07 -2.66
CA GLY A 246 10.65 9.18 -3.66
C GLY A 246 12.02 8.63 -3.25
N TRP A 247 12.24 8.37 -1.96
CA TRP A 247 13.50 7.82 -1.44
C TRP A 247 13.66 6.33 -1.72
N ARG A 248 12.55 5.67 -2.07
CA ARG A 248 12.49 4.24 -2.43
C ARG A 248 13.10 3.34 -1.36
N LEU A 249 12.69 3.52 -0.10
CA LEU A 249 13.16 2.73 1.02
C LEU A 249 12.00 2.10 1.81
N GLY A 250 12.17 0.85 2.18
CA GLY A 250 11.27 0.10 3.05
C GLY A 250 11.99 -1.07 3.68
N TRP A 251 11.24 -1.99 4.28
CA TRP A 251 11.82 -3.18 4.87
C TRP A 251 10.89 -4.39 4.82
N LEU A 252 11.51 -5.55 4.93
CA LEU A 252 10.89 -6.85 5.16
C LEU A 252 11.39 -7.35 6.53
N VAL A 253 10.49 -7.76 7.41
CA VAL A 253 10.84 -8.71 8.47
C VAL A 253 10.53 -10.09 7.93
N ALA A 254 11.52 -10.98 7.90
CA ALA A 254 11.34 -12.35 7.44
C ALA A 254 11.54 -13.34 8.61
N PRO A 255 10.99 -14.56 8.52
CA PRO A 255 11.34 -15.64 9.43
C PRO A 255 12.84 -15.94 9.31
N GLU A 256 13.47 -16.30 10.44
CA GLU A 256 14.93 -16.49 10.52
C GLU A 256 15.45 -17.49 9.48
N ALA A 257 14.72 -18.59 9.29
CA ALA A 257 15.08 -19.63 8.33
C ALA A 257 15.16 -19.15 6.88
N TYR A 258 14.47 -18.07 6.52
CA TYR A 258 14.45 -17.53 5.16
C TYR A 258 15.52 -16.46 4.91
N ILE A 259 16.23 -15.98 5.94
CA ILE A 259 17.21 -14.89 5.79
C ILE A 259 18.30 -15.20 4.75
N PRO A 260 18.92 -16.40 4.71
CA PRO A 260 19.92 -16.72 3.69
C PRO A 260 19.37 -16.66 2.26
N ASP A 261 18.13 -17.11 2.04
CA ASP A 261 17.49 -17.08 0.72
C ASP A 261 17.09 -15.67 0.31
N ILE A 262 16.58 -14.87 1.26
CA ILE A 262 16.25 -13.47 1.03
C ILE A 262 17.51 -12.65 0.73
N GLU A 263 18.62 -12.92 1.42
CA GLU A 263 19.91 -12.27 1.13
C GLU A 263 20.39 -12.59 -0.27
N LYS A 264 20.38 -13.88 -0.65
CA LYS A 264 20.71 -14.36 -1.99
C LYS A 264 19.88 -13.66 -3.06
N LEU A 265 18.56 -13.53 -2.85
CA LEU A 265 17.68 -12.81 -3.76
C LEU A 265 18.02 -11.31 -3.82
N SER A 266 18.22 -10.65 -2.67
CA SER A 266 18.54 -9.22 -2.60
C SER A 266 19.84 -8.88 -3.35
N GLN A 267 20.89 -9.69 -3.17
CA GLN A 267 22.18 -9.55 -3.86
C GLN A 267 22.02 -9.59 -5.40
N ASN A 268 21.17 -10.49 -5.90
CA ASN A 268 21.00 -10.70 -7.34
C ASN A 268 19.99 -9.73 -8.00
N LEU A 269 18.98 -9.27 -7.25
CA LEU A 269 17.95 -8.39 -7.78
C LEU A 269 18.32 -6.90 -7.65
N PHE A 270 19.01 -6.53 -6.57
CA PHE A 270 19.21 -5.13 -6.21
C PHE A 270 20.65 -4.77 -5.84
N ILE A 271 21.48 -5.77 -5.51
CA ILE A 271 22.83 -5.61 -4.90
C ILE A 271 22.74 -5.06 -3.48
N ALA A 272 22.21 -3.85 -3.31
CA ALA A 272 21.96 -3.21 -2.03
C ALA A 272 20.88 -2.12 -2.16
N PRO A 273 20.13 -1.80 -1.09
CA PRO A 273 19.25 -0.63 -1.07
C PRO A 273 20.06 0.69 -1.10
N SER A 274 19.40 1.79 -1.47
CA SER A 274 20.03 3.11 -1.63
C SER A 274 20.75 3.59 -0.35
N THR A 275 22.08 3.64 -0.38
CA THR A 275 22.93 4.08 0.75
C THR A 275 22.55 5.44 1.32
N PRO A 276 22.44 6.54 0.54
CA PRO A 276 22.06 7.84 1.10
C PRO A 276 20.65 7.85 1.70
N ALA A 277 19.71 7.07 1.13
CA ALA A 277 18.37 6.94 1.69
C ALA A 277 18.36 6.22 3.04
N GLN A 278 19.22 5.20 3.22
CA GLN A 278 19.35 4.49 4.49
C GLN A 278 19.87 5.41 5.61
N HIS A 279 20.87 6.24 5.32
CA HIS A 279 21.36 7.23 6.28
C HIS A 279 20.31 8.30 6.60
N ALA A 280 19.54 8.77 5.61
CA ALA A 280 18.43 9.68 5.86
C ALA A 280 17.35 9.04 6.76
N ALA A 281 17.03 7.77 6.54
CA ALA A 281 16.00 7.04 7.27
C ALA A 281 16.31 6.83 8.75
N LEU A 282 17.58 6.86 9.18
CA LEU A 282 17.93 6.84 10.61
C LEU A 282 17.30 8.02 11.36
N ALA A 283 17.25 9.20 10.75
CA ALA A 283 16.63 10.38 11.36
C ALA A 283 15.11 10.24 11.51
N ALA A 284 14.48 9.31 10.77
CA ALA A 284 13.05 9.07 10.84
C ALA A 284 12.58 8.58 12.23
N PHE A 285 13.49 8.00 13.01
CA PHE A 285 13.24 7.46 14.36
C PHE A 285 13.57 8.45 15.49
N THR A 286 13.98 9.68 15.17
CA THR A 286 14.23 10.73 16.18
C THR A 286 12.92 11.30 16.73
N ASP A 287 12.93 11.75 17.99
CA ASP A 287 11.76 12.37 18.63
C ASP A 287 11.24 13.60 17.85
N GLU A 288 12.15 14.42 17.31
CA GLU A 288 11.80 15.56 16.45
C GLU A 288 11.01 15.13 15.22
N THR A 289 11.45 14.06 14.54
CA THR A 289 10.71 13.56 13.39
C THR A 289 9.39 12.91 13.82
N GLN A 290 9.37 12.12 14.88
CA GLN A 290 8.14 11.47 15.36
C GLN A 290 7.05 12.49 15.72
N ALA A 291 7.41 13.63 16.32
CA ALA A 291 6.48 14.72 16.59
C ALA A 291 5.84 15.29 15.31
N ILE A 292 6.63 15.53 14.26
CA ILE A 292 6.15 15.98 12.94
C ILE A 292 5.19 14.94 12.33
N LEU A 293 5.52 13.66 12.43
CA LEU A 293 4.68 12.59 11.87
C LEU A 293 3.34 12.45 12.59
N GLU A 294 3.33 12.63 13.91
CA GLU A 294 2.11 12.62 14.72
C GLU A 294 1.19 13.81 14.39
N GLU A 295 1.74 15.01 14.23
CA GLU A 295 0.98 16.17 13.75
C GLU A 295 0.31 15.89 12.39
N ARG A 296 1.08 15.33 11.45
CA ARG A 296 0.57 14.98 10.11
C ARG A 296 -0.51 13.89 10.16
N ARG A 297 -0.37 12.91 11.06
CA ARG A 297 -1.41 11.89 11.32
C ARG A 297 -2.72 12.55 11.76
N GLN A 298 -2.65 13.55 12.65
CA GLN A 298 -3.84 14.29 13.10
C GLN A 298 -4.47 15.11 11.98
N ILE A 299 -3.66 15.72 11.10
CA ILE A 299 -4.18 16.42 9.90
C ILE A 299 -4.91 15.45 8.98
N PHE A 300 -4.36 14.26 8.71
CA PHE A 300 -5.06 13.26 7.91
C PHE A 300 -6.35 12.77 8.56
N GLN A 301 -6.39 12.66 9.88
CA GLN A 301 -7.62 12.33 10.60
C GLN A 301 -8.71 13.40 10.36
N ALA A 302 -8.37 14.68 10.49
CA ALA A 302 -9.30 15.77 10.23
C ALA A 302 -9.81 15.78 8.78
N ARG A 303 -8.91 15.55 7.80
CA ARG A 303 -9.26 15.44 6.38
C ARG A 303 -10.20 14.26 6.11
N ARG A 304 -9.95 13.10 6.74
CA ARG A 304 -10.84 11.93 6.67
C ARG A 304 -12.23 12.27 7.21
N ASP A 305 -12.29 12.86 8.41
CA ASP A 305 -13.54 13.13 9.13
C ASP A 305 -14.42 14.10 8.33
N PHE A 306 -13.82 15.15 7.78
CA PHE A 306 -14.48 16.05 6.83
C PHE A 306 -15.01 15.29 5.60
N LEU A 307 -14.13 14.58 4.89
CA LEU A 307 -14.46 14.02 3.58
C LEU A 307 -15.52 12.90 3.67
N VAL A 308 -15.49 12.08 4.72
CA VAL A 308 -16.51 11.05 4.96
C VAL A 308 -17.89 11.67 5.12
N GLY A 309 -18.01 12.72 5.94
CA GLY A 309 -19.29 13.42 6.16
C GLY A 309 -19.78 14.10 4.88
N ALA A 310 -18.87 14.82 4.22
CA ALA A 310 -19.15 15.53 2.98
C ALA A 310 -19.66 14.60 1.87
N LEU A 311 -18.94 13.51 1.55
CA LEU A 311 -19.36 12.59 0.49
C LEU A 311 -20.69 11.90 0.82
N ARG A 312 -20.92 11.50 2.08
CA ARG A 312 -22.20 10.92 2.51
C ARG A 312 -23.38 11.88 2.30
N SER A 313 -23.18 13.18 2.59
CA SER A 313 -24.21 14.20 2.34
C SER A 313 -24.58 14.37 0.87
N LEU A 314 -23.68 14.01 -0.05
CA LEU A 314 -23.92 14.00 -1.48
C LEU A 314 -24.62 12.72 -1.96
N GLY A 315 -24.93 11.78 -1.05
CA GLY A 315 -25.54 10.48 -1.38
C GLY A 315 -24.54 9.40 -1.81
N ILE A 316 -23.23 9.68 -1.77
CA ILE A 316 -22.18 8.67 -2.00
C ILE A 316 -22.11 7.76 -0.78
N ARG A 317 -22.15 6.44 -1.00
CA ARG A 317 -22.23 5.47 0.08
C ARG A 317 -20.83 5.08 0.57
N ILE A 318 -20.59 5.33 1.85
CA ILE A 318 -19.37 4.90 2.55
C ILE A 318 -19.86 4.12 3.78
N PRO A 319 -20.08 2.80 3.66
CA PRO A 319 -20.71 2.02 4.73
C PRO A 319 -19.75 1.80 5.92
N VAL A 320 -18.45 1.73 5.64
CA VAL A 320 -17.41 1.50 6.66
C VAL A 320 -16.52 2.74 6.72
N VAL A 321 -16.37 3.32 7.91
CA VAL A 321 -15.47 4.46 8.10
C VAL A 321 -14.04 3.93 8.20
N PRO A 322 -13.10 4.41 7.37
CA PRO A 322 -11.73 3.93 7.41
C PRO A 322 -11.06 4.30 8.73
N GLN A 323 -10.31 3.36 9.26
CA GLN A 323 -9.61 3.48 10.53
C GLN A 323 -8.11 3.76 10.33
N GLY A 324 -7.62 3.75 9.10
CA GLY A 324 -6.25 4.11 8.77
C GLY A 324 -6.02 4.39 7.28
N ALA A 325 -4.73 4.45 6.89
CA ALA A 325 -4.28 4.90 5.57
C ALA A 325 -4.81 6.31 5.23
N PHE A 326 -5.01 6.62 3.95
CA PHE A 326 -5.58 7.90 3.53
C PHE A 326 -6.57 7.79 2.37
N TYR A 327 -7.44 6.77 2.44
CA TYR A 327 -8.38 6.45 1.36
C TYR A 327 -9.81 6.22 1.85
N LEU A 328 -10.77 6.58 1.01
CA LEU A 328 -12.17 6.20 1.11
C LEU A 328 -12.54 5.35 -0.10
N TYR A 329 -12.92 4.09 0.11
CA TYR A 329 -13.49 3.25 -0.95
C TYR A 329 -15.02 3.40 -0.93
N ALA A 330 -15.54 4.13 -1.91
CA ALA A 330 -16.89 4.66 -1.88
C ALA A 330 -17.76 4.01 -2.98
N ASP A 331 -18.95 3.56 -2.59
CA ASP A 331 -19.97 3.03 -3.51
C ASP A 331 -20.74 4.19 -4.16
N VAL A 332 -20.54 4.32 -5.46
CA VAL A 332 -21.18 5.31 -6.35
C VAL A 332 -22.31 4.71 -7.19
N SER A 333 -22.75 3.48 -6.87
CA SER A 333 -23.87 2.85 -7.57
C SER A 333 -25.22 3.58 -7.49
N PRO A 334 -25.48 4.51 -6.56
CA PRO A 334 -26.63 5.42 -6.68
C PRO A 334 -26.59 6.31 -7.94
N PHE A 335 -25.40 6.59 -8.50
CA PHE A 335 -25.21 7.55 -9.59
C PHE A 335 -24.81 6.91 -10.93
N THR A 336 -24.23 5.71 -10.90
CA THR A 336 -23.70 5.06 -12.10
C THR A 336 -23.71 3.53 -11.99
N ARG A 337 -23.65 2.85 -13.14
CA ARG A 337 -23.32 1.42 -13.23
C ARG A 337 -21.90 1.16 -13.75
N ASP A 338 -21.18 2.22 -14.10
CA ASP A 338 -19.83 2.22 -14.62
C ASP A 338 -19.00 3.27 -13.87
N SER A 339 -18.31 2.83 -12.81
CA SER A 339 -17.45 3.70 -12.00
C SER A 339 -16.24 4.25 -12.77
N TYR A 340 -15.80 3.57 -13.83
CA TYR A 340 -14.71 4.06 -14.67
C TYR A 340 -15.18 5.25 -15.51
N ARG A 341 -16.34 5.10 -16.18
CA ARG A 341 -16.93 6.20 -16.94
C ARG A 341 -17.27 7.38 -16.03
N PHE A 342 -17.80 7.11 -14.85
CA PHE A 342 -18.09 8.13 -13.85
C PHE A 342 -16.83 8.89 -13.42
N ALA A 343 -15.72 8.19 -13.10
CA ALA A 343 -14.46 8.84 -12.76
C ALA A 343 -13.90 9.71 -13.90
N MET A 344 -14.04 9.27 -15.16
CA MET A 344 -13.69 10.09 -16.32
C MET A 344 -14.60 11.32 -16.48
N ASP A 345 -15.92 11.16 -16.34
CA ASP A 345 -16.85 12.28 -16.46
C ASP A 345 -16.66 13.31 -15.32
N LEU A 346 -16.30 12.87 -14.10
CA LEU A 346 -15.90 13.76 -13.00
C LEU A 346 -14.65 14.57 -13.36
N LEU A 347 -13.63 13.91 -13.92
CA LEU A 347 -12.41 14.60 -14.34
C LEU A 347 -12.71 15.65 -15.43
N GLU A 348 -13.43 15.26 -16.48
CA GLU A 348 -13.65 16.10 -17.66
C GLU A 348 -14.65 17.24 -17.42
N LYS A 349 -15.69 17.01 -16.61
CA LYS A 349 -16.80 17.95 -16.44
C LYS A 349 -16.75 18.72 -15.14
N ALA A 350 -16.21 18.10 -14.09
CA ALA A 350 -16.12 18.70 -12.76
C ALA A 350 -14.67 19.03 -12.36
N GLY A 351 -13.65 18.65 -13.13
CA GLY A 351 -12.26 18.87 -12.76
C GLY A 351 -11.87 18.17 -11.45
N VAL A 352 -12.45 17.00 -11.16
CA VAL A 352 -12.14 16.20 -9.96
C VAL A 352 -11.62 14.83 -10.39
N ALA A 353 -10.36 14.53 -10.04
CA ALA A 353 -9.74 13.25 -10.33
C ALA A 353 -9.92 12.27 -9.16
N VAL A 354 -10.45 11.07 -9.45
CA VAL A 354 -10.63 9.97 -8.48
C VAL A 354 -10.16 8.65 -9.09
N THR A 355 -9.86 7.64 -8.27
CA THR A 355 -9.44 6.34 -8.80
C THR A 355 -10.64 5.41 -9.04
N PRO A 356 -10.84 4.86 -10.24
CA PRO A 356 -11.91 3.90 -10.48
C PRO A 356 -11.68 2.58 -9.74
N GLY A 357 -12.75 1.94 -9.27
CA GLY A 357 -12.69 0.72 -8.47
C GLY A 357 -12.01 -0.46 -9.17
N ARG A 358 -12.05 -0.50 -10.52
CA ARG A 358 -11.43 -1.53 -11.37
C ARG A 358 -9.93 -1.71 -11.14
N ASP A 359 -9.22 -0.68 -10.67
CA ASP A 359 -7.80 -0.86 -10.32
C ASP A 359 -7.64 -1.92 -9.21
N PHE A 360 -8.53 -1.90 -8.22
CA PHE A 360 -8.36 -2.64 -6.97
C PHE A 360 -8.83 -4.08 -7.00
N GLY A 361 -9.50 -4.50 -8.07
CA GLY A 361 -9.97 -5.87 -8.20
C GLY A 361 -11.22 -5.97 -9.08
N PHE A 362 -11.98 -7.05 -8.90
CA PHE A 362 -13.11 -7.39 -9.75
C PHE A 362 -14.42 -7.37 -8.96
N HIS A 363 -14.38 -7.71 -7.67
CA HIS A 363 -15.58 -7.79 -6.83
C HIS A 363 -16.19 -6.41 -6.62
N LEU A 364 -17.38 -6.19 -7.20
CA LEU A 364 -18.14 -4.93 -7.14
C LEU A 364 -17.34 -3.69 -7.59
N ALA A 365 -16.23 -3.87 -8.30
CA ALA A 365 -15.31 -2.80 -8.66
C ALA A 365 -15.96 -1.72 -9.56
N HIS A 366 -16.91 -2.12 -10.41
CA HIS A 366 -17.69 -1.23 -11.27
C HIS A 366 -18.65 -0.31 -10.50
N ARG A 367 -18.88 -0.57 -9.20
CA ARG A 367 -19.74 0.24 -8.31
C ARG A 367 -18.94 1.22 -7.47
N HIS A 368 -17.62 1.05 -7.38
CA HIS A 368 -16.80 1.79 -6.43
C HIS A 368 -15.82 2.74 -7.12
N VAL A 369 -15.48 3.82 -6.42
CA VAL A 369 -14.29 4.65 -6.68
C VAL A 369 -13.53 4.82 -5.37
N ARG A 370 -12.23 5.10 -5.46
CA ARG A 370 -11.40 5.46 -4.31
C ARG A 370 -11.09 6.95 -4.35
N PHE A 371 -11.39 7.63 -3.26
CA PHE A 371 -10.93 8.98 -2.98
C PHE A 371 -9.70 8.91 -2.07
N ALA A 372 -8.65 9.65 -2.40
CA ALA A 372 -7.51 9.90 -1.53
C ALA A 372 -7.66 11.29 -0.89
N TYR A 373 -7.44 11.39 0.42
CA TYR A 373 -7.45 12.67 1.15
C TYR A 373 -6.04 13.16 1.44
N THR A 374 -5.17 13.07 0.43
CA THR A 374 -3.75 13.41 0.50
C THR A 374 -3.43 14.84 0.05
N THR A 375 -4.45 15.67 -0.13
CA THR A 375 -4.32 17.10 -0.45
C THR A 375 -4.90 17.95 0.68
N SER A 376 -4.72 19.27 0.60
CA SER A 376 -5.15 20.21 1.64
C SER A 376 -6.67 20.17 1.87
N LEU A 377 -7.11 20.58 3.06
CA LEU A 377 -8.54 20.58 3.40
C LEU A 377 -9.32 21.49 2.45
N GLU A 378 -8.75 22.63 2.07
CA GLU A 378 -9.34 23.59 1.12
C GLU A 378 -9.55 22.96 -0.26
N ARG A 379 -8.59 22.13 -0.72
CA ARG A 379 -8.76 21.39 -1.99
C ARG A 379 -9.81 20.30 -1.89
N LEU A 380 -9.94 19.64 -0.72
CA LEU A 380 -10.99 18.66 -0.49
C LEU A 380 -12.38 19.32 -0.46
N GLU A 381 -12.50 20.49 0.18
CA GLU A 381 -13.72 21.30 0.18
C GLU A 381 -14.14 21.69 -1.24
N GLU A 382 -13.21 22.25 -2.01
CA GLU A 382 -13.44 22.57 -3.43
C GLU A 382 -13.87 21.33 -4.23
N GLY A 383 -13.20 20.19 -4.04
CA GLY A 383 -13.58 18.94 -4.69
C GLY A 383 -15.00 18.51 -4.36
N VAL A 384 -15.43 18.64 -3.11
CA VAL A 384 -16.79 18.34 -2.65
C VAL A 384 -17.82 19.29 -3.28
N GLU A 385 -17.53 20.59 -3.36
CA GLU A 385 -18.41 21.57 -4.01
C GLU A 385 -18.62 21.24 -5.49
N ARG A 386 -17.54 20.91 -6.21
CA ARG A 386 -17.63 20.49 -7.62
C ARG A 386 -18.39 19.18 -7.80
N LEU A 387 -18.20 18.22 -6.90
CA LEU A 387 -18.99 16.98 -6.88
C LEU A 387 -20.48 17.27 -6.68
N ARG A 388 -20.83 18.20 -5.76
CA ARG A 388 -22.22 18.59 -5.54
C ARG A 388 -22.86 19.16 -6.80
N ALA A 389 -22.16 20.09 -7.46
CA ALA A 389 -22.63 20.70 -8.70
C ALA A 389 -22.79 19.69 -9.83
N PHE A 390 -21.89 18.69 -9.92
CA PHE A 390 -21.96 17.64 -10.93
C PHE A 390 -23.10 16.64 -10.71
N LEU A 391 -23.46 16.37 -9.45
CA LEU A 391 -24.48 15.38 -9.08
C LEU A 391 -25.91 15.96 -9.03
N ALA A 392 -26.05 17.29 -9.05
CA ALA A 392 -27.32 18.00 -9.16
C ALA A 392 -27.86 17.96 -10.59
#